data_AF-A0A7J3T9A6-F1
#
_entry.id   AF-A0A7J3T9A6-F1
#
_cell.length_a   1.000
_cell.length_b   1.000
_cell.length_c   1.000
_cell.angle_alpha   90.00
_cell.angle_beta   90.00
_cell.angle_gamma   90.00
#
_symmetry.space_group_name_H-M   'P 1'
#
loop_
_entity.id
_entity.type
_entity.pdbx_description
1 polymer ?
#
loop_
_entity_poly.entity_id
_entity_poly.type
_entity_poly.pdbx_seq_one_letter_code
_entity_poly.pdbx_strand_id
1 'polypeptide(L)'
;GIVTGDSLGQVASQTLENLYIESTATHYPIYRPLIGMDKVEIEKIARDIGTYHVFVSSPEEKCPFRPRYVITQGDPKKFQEILKKVND
;
A
#
# COMPACT_ATOMS: atom_id res chain seq x y z
N GLY A 1 -7.19 -2.97 -14.84
CA GLY A 1 -6.97 -2.21 -13.58
C GLY A 1 -6.01 -2.98 -12.71
N ILE A 2 -5.53 -2.34 -11.63
CA ILE A 2 -4.62 -2.92 -10.65
C ILE A 2 -5.42 -3.21 -9.39
N VAL A 3 -5.24 -4.39 -8.78
CA VAL A 3 -5.86 -4.71 -7.49
C VAL A 3 -4.76 -4.70 -6.43
N THR A 4 -4.97 -3.99 -5.33
CA THR A 4 -4.04 -3.95 -4.20
C THR A 4 -4.72 -4.47 -2.93
N GLY A 5 -3.90 -4.90 -1.97
CA GLY A 5 -4.33 -5.28 -0.62
C GLY A 5 -4.39 -4.10 0.35
N ASP A 6 -4.54 -2.86 -0.14
CA ASP A 6 -4.53 -1.68 0.74
C ASP A 6 -5.75 -1.63 1.66
N SER A 7 -5.50 -1.32 2.93
CA SER A 7 -6.51 -1.02 3.95
C SER A 7 -6.18 0.33 4.59
N LEU A 8 -7.17 1.21 4.72
CA LEU A 8 -6.94 2.58 5.14
C LEU A 8 -6.50 2.64 6.61
N GLY A 9 -5.34 3.27 6.87
CA GLY A 9 -4.81 3.46 8.22
C GLY A 9 -4.12 2.24 8.82
N GLN A 10 -4.01 1.14 8.07
CA GLN A 10 -3.42 -0.11 8.56
C GLN A 10 -1.89 -0.01 8.76
N VAL A 11 -1.19 0.71 7.89
CA VAL A 11 0.25 1.01 8.00
C VAL A 11 0.53 2.47 7.64
N ALA A 12 1.70 2.97 8.03
CA ALA A 12 2.09 4.38 7.83
C ALA A 12 2.04 4.85 6.37
N SER A 13 2.23 3.96 5.39
CA SER A 13 2.13 4.29 3.97
C SER A 13 0.68 4.33 3.46
N GLN A 14 -0.29 3.76 4.16
CA GLN A 14 -1.68 3.62 3.72
C GLN A 14 -2.60 4.68 4.34
N THR A 15 -2.20 5.94 4.20
CA THR A 15 -3.05 7.11 4.55
C THR A 15 -3.76 7.64 3.32
N LEU A 16 -4.79 8.48 3.50
CA LEU A 16 -5.55 9.04 2.37
C LEU A 16 -4.65 9.79 1.39
N GLU A 17 -3.74 10.62 1.89
CA GLU A 17 -2.82 11.43 1.06
C GLU A 17 -1.84 10.55 0.29
N ASN A 18 -1.29 9.53 0.93
CA ASN A 18 -0.35 8.62 0.27
C ASN A 18 -1.04 7.75 -0.78
N LEU A 19 -2.24 7.22 -0.49
CA LEU A 19 -3.03 6.44 -1.46
C LEU A 19 -3.50 7.31 -2.63
N TYR A 20 -3.79 8.59 -2.38
CA TYR A 20 -4.07 9.55 -3.45
C TYR A 20 -2.84 9.73 -4.36
N ILE A 21 -1.68 10.02 -3.79
CA ILE A 21 -0.42 10.16 -4.55
C ILE A 21 -0.10 8.90 -5.35
N GLU A 22 -0.20 7.72 -4.73
CA GLU A 22 0.00 6.43 -5.40
C GLU A 22 -0.94 6.27 -6.61
N SER A 23 -2.21 6.64 -6.44
CA SER A 23 -3.20 6.57 -7.53
C SER A 23 -2.89 7.51 -8.69
N THR A 24 -2.13 8.59 -8.47
CA THR A 24 -1.68 9.48 -9.56
C THR A 24 -0.49 8.94 -10.36
N ALA A 25 0.20 7.89 -9.87
CA ALA A 25 1.37 7.32 -10.54
C ALA A 25 1.02 6.47 -11.78
N THR A 26 -0.27 6.21 -12.02
CA THR A 26 -0.75 5.37 -13.12
C THR A 26 -2.09 5.87 -13.64
N HIS A 27 -2.39 5.57 -14.91
CA HIS A 27 -3.69 5.85 -15.52
C HIS A 27 -4.66 4.67 -15.39
N TYR A 28 -4.20 3.50 -14.91
CA TYR A 28 -5.06 2.34 -14.69
C TYR A 28 -5.89 2.52 -13.41
N PRO A 29 -7.18 2.11 -13.40
CA PRO A 29 -7.97 2.14 -12.17
C PRO A 29 -7.37 1.19 -11.12
N ILE A 30 -7.26 1.66 -9.88
CA ILE A 30 -6.80 0.89 -8.73
C ILE A 30 -8.01 0.47 -7.89
N TYR A 31 -8.23 -0.83 -7.77
CA TYR A 31 -9.26 -1.43 -6.94
C TYR A 31 -8.65 -1.78 -5.58
N ARG A 32 -9.27 -1.29 -4.50
CA ARG A 32 -8.85 -1.52 -3.10
C ARG A 32 -9.96 -2.21 -2.30
N PRO A 33 -10.19 -3.52 -2.49
CA PRO A 33 -11.32 -4.23 -1.88
C PRO A 33 -11.29 -4.20 -0.34
N LEU A 34 -10.12 -4.04 0.25
CA LEU A 34 -9.91 -4.08 1.71
C LEU A 34 -9.91 -2.68 2.35
N ILE A 35 -10.22 -1.62 1.60
CA ILE A 35 -9.97 -0.23 2.02
C ILE A 35 -10.65 0.15 3.34
N GLY A 36 -11.83 -0.42 3.61
CA GLY A 36 -12.62 -0.17 4.82
C GLY A 36 -12.63 -1.32 5.82
N MET A 37 -11.81 -2.36 5.60
CA MET A 37 -11.77 -3.54 6.47
C MET A 37 -10.67 -3.39 7.52
N ASP A 38 -10.93 -3.87 8.72
CA ASP A 38 -9.89 -3.99 9.74
C ASP A 38 -9.04 -5.27 9.54
N LYS A 39 -7.93 -5.34 10.28
CA LYS A 39 -6.99 -6.48 10.20
C LYS A 39 -7.66 -7.82 10.51
N VAL A 40 -8.53 -7.86 11.50
CA VAL A 40 -9.15 -9.10 11.99
C VAL A 40 -10.11 -9.64 10.95
N GLU A 41 -10.88 -8.78 10.30
CA GLU A 41 -11.75 -9.16 9.18
C GLU A 41 -10.95 -9.72 8.00
N ILE A 42 -9.85 -9.07 7.63
CA ILE A 42 -8.96 -9.51 6.55
C ILE A 42 -8.36 -10.88 6.90
N GLU A 43 -7.86 -11.07 8.12
CA GLU A 43 -7.30 -12.34 8.57
C GLU A 43 -8.35 -13.46 8.57
N LYS A 44 -9.60 -13.16 8.97
CA LYS A 44 -10.70 -14.12 8.94
C LYS A 44 -10.95 -14.61 7.51
N ILE A 45 -11.09 -13.69 6.55
CA ILE A 45 -11.25 -14.06 5.13
C ILE A 45 -10.06 -14.88 4.65
N ALA A 46 -8.83 -14.48 4.99
CA ALA A 46 -7.63 -15.21 4.61
C ALA A 46 -7.59 -16.65 5.16
N ARG A 47 -8.14 -16.89 6.36
CA ARG A 47 -8.30 -18.25 6.91
C ARG A 47 -9.38 -19.02 6.17
N ASP A 48 -10.52 -18.39 5.92
CA ASP A 48 -11.66 -19.00 5.23
C ASP A 48 -11.32 -19.43 3.79
N ILE A 49 -10.50 -18.66 3.07
CA ILE A 49 -10.02 -19.01 1.72
C ILE A 49 -8.71 -19.79 1.71
N GLY A 50 -8.17 -20.12 2.89
CA GLY A 50 -6.98 -20.95 3.04
C GLY A 50 -5.65 -20.28 2.68
N THR A 51 -5.55 -18.95 2.57
CA THR A 51 -4.29 -18.24 2.25
C THR A 51 -3.48 -17.85 3.48
N TYR A 52 -4.10 -17.80 4.66
CA TYR A 52 -3.43 -17.36 5.89
C TYR A 52 -2.19 -18.18 6.23
N HIS A 53 -2.23 -19.50 6.06
CA HIS A 53 -1.12 -20.39 6.42
C HIS A 53 0.13 -20.13 5.55
N VAL A 54 -0.05 -19.92 4.24
CA VAL A 54 1.05 -19.60 3.32
C VAL A 54 1.73 -18.29 3.70
N PHE A 55 0.92 -17.27 4.05
CA PHE A 55 1.42 -15.97 4.47
C PHE A 55 2.29 -16.08 5.73
N VAL A 56 1.82 -16.79 6.76
CA VAL A 56 2.55 -16.94 8.02
C VAL A 56 3.81 -17.80 7.86
N SER A 57 3.84 -18.76 6.94
CA SER A 57 5.04 -19.56 6.65
C SER A 57 6.05 -18.85 5.74
N SER A 58 5.72 -17.68 5.21
CA SER A 58 6.61 -16.97 4.29
C SER A 58 7.78 -16.32 5.04
N PRO A 59 9.02 -16.40 4.52
CA PRO A 59 10.15 -15.73 5.13
C PRO A 59 9.95 -14.21 5.11
N GLU A 60 10.31 -13.54 6.20
CA GLU A 60 10.32 -12.06 6.23
C GLU A 60 11.42 -11.52 5.30
N GLU A 61 11.03 -10.93 4.19
CA GLU A 61 11.93 -10.16 3.33
C GLU A 61 11.92 -8.68 3.74
N LYS A 62 13.09 -8.17 4.16
CA LYS A 62 13.25 -6.75 4.47
C LYS A 62 13.51 -5.99 3.17
N CYS A 63 12.65 -5.01 2.86
CA CYS A 63 12.91 -4.06 1.78
C CYS A 63 14.14 -3.20 2.11
N PRO A 64 15.24 -3.26 1.31
CA PRO A 64 16.46 -2.49 1.57
C PRO A 64 16.27 -0.98 1.38
N PHE A 65 15.20 -0.56 0.70
CA PHE A 65 14.86 0.83 0.45
C PHE A 65 13.87 1.41 1.46
N ARG A 66 13.54 0.67 2.53
CA ARG A 66 12.61 1.15 3.56
C ARG A 66 13.24 2.35 4.30
N PRO A 67 12.60 3.54 4.28
CA PRO A 67 13.13 4.69 4.99
C PRO A 67 13.04 4.49 6.50
N ARG A 68 13.97 5.09 7.26
CA ARG A 68 13.95 5.08 8.73
C ARG A 68 12.70 5.76 9.30
N TYR A 69 12.23 6.81 8.63
CA TYR A 69 11.01 7.53 8.98
C TYR A 69 10.07 7.52 7.78
N VAL A 70 8.91 6.88 7.95
CA VAL A 70 7.89 6.80 6.90
C VAL A 70 7.07 8.10 6.92
N ILE A 71 6.82 8.65 5.74
CA ILE A 71 5.95 9.80 5.56
C ILE A 71 4.50 9.31 5.58
N THR A 72 3.70 9.82 6.51
CA THR A 72 2.26 9.51 6.61
C THR A 72 1.38 10.51 5.87
N GLN A 73 1.90 11.67 5.51
CA GLN A 73 1.18 12.68 4.75
C GLN A 73 2.07 13.17 3.61
N GLY A 74 1.99 12.49 2.46
CA GLY A 74 2.75 12.87 1.29
C GLY A 74 2.30 14.21 0.71
N ASP A 75 3.24 14.97 0.15
CA ASP A 75 2.97 16.19 -0.60
C ASP A 75 2.94 15.88 -2.10
N PRO A 76 1.78 16.02 -2.79
CA PRO A 76 1.67 15.77 -4.21
C PRO A 76 2.60 16.64 -5.07
N LYS A 77 2.88 17.89 -4.67
CA LYS A 77 3.78 18.77 -5.43
C LYS A 77 5.21 18.25 -5.38
N LYS A 78 5.67 17.90 -4.17
CA LYS A 78 6.99 17.31 -3.97
C LYS A 78 7.14 15.97 -4.71
N PHE A 79 6.10 15.14 -4.73
CA PHE A 79 6.10 13.91 -5.52
C PHE A 79 6.32 14.19 -7.02
N GLN A 80 5.59 15.16 -7.59
CA GLN A 80 5.75 15.54 -9.00
C GLN A 80 7.12 16.13 -9.32
N GLU A 81 7.72 16.91 -8.41
CA GLU A 81 9.09 17.40 -8.57
C GLU A 81 10.12 16.27 -8.59
N ILE A 82 9.96 15.26 -7.73
CA ILE A 82 10.83 14.08 -7.70
C ILE A 82 10.64 13.27 -8.99
N LEU A 83 9.39 13.04 -9.40
CA LEU A 83 9.07 12.26 -10.59
C LEU A 83 9.70 12.86 -11.87
N LYS A 84 9.70 14.19 -12.01
CA LYS A 84 10.38 14.87 -13.13
C LYS A 84 11.87 14.57 -13.14
N LYS A 85 12.55 14.70 -11.99
CA LYS A 85 13.99 14.44 -11.85
C LYS A 85 14.40 12.99 -12.14
N VAL A 86 13.48 12.03 -12.00
CA VAL A 86 13.73 10.62 -12.28
C VAL A 86 13.56 10.29 -13.78
N ASN A 87 12.75 11.09 -14.49
CA ASN A 87 12.49 10.92 -15.92
C ASN A 87 13.44 11.74 -16.82
N ASP A 88 14.20 12.66 -16.25
CA ASP A 88 15.30 13.41 -16.89
C ASP A 88 16.60 12.57 -16.92
#